data_AF-A0A2C5Y0L2-F1
#
_entry.id   AF-A0A2C5Y0L2-F1
#
_cell.length_a   1.000
_cell.length_b   1.000
_cell.length_c   1.000
_cell.angle_alpha   90.00
_cell.angle_beta   90.00
_cell.angle_gamma   90.00
#
_symmetry.space_group_name_H-M   'P 1'
#
loop_
_entity.id
_entity.type
_entity.pdbx_description
1 polymer ?
#
loop_
_entity_poly.entity_id
_entity_poly.type
_entity_poly.pdbx_seq_one_letter_code
_entity_poly.pdbx_strand_id
1 'polypeptide(L)'
;MKFLSILLSLFGLATAGGDLVKRQPKVPVTNEQWQSLVDYAGYPGISGILAERQCSNGGNGAKLIKYIDISQTDTQAAIWKHEPTREIIIGLPGTATKRDWLTDFAAFLVPYLAPRVSCPASCRVHFGFLMAWNSLAPTLEDELTKALADNPGYTTVISGHSLGGALATLAFGSLVNGPFNLTRCGQLSRWPCGRIRE
;
A
#
# COMPACT_ATOMS: atom_id res chain seq x y z
N MET A 1 -3.69 49.00 37.43
CA MET A 1 -4.05 47.56 37.54
C MET A 1 -5.35 47.37 36.77
N LYS A 2 -5.33 47.11 35.45
CA LYS A 2 -5.29 45.79 34.77
C LYS A 2 -6.28 44.75 35.34
N PHE A 3 -7.43 44.60 34.69
CA PHE A 3 -8.24 43.37 34.48
C PHE A 3 -9.20 43.71 33.32
N LEU A 4 -8.86 43.52 32.04
CA LEU A 4 -8.90 42.27 31.26
C LEU A 4 -10.07 41.35 31.64
N SER A 5 -11.17 41.40 30.89
CA SER A 5 -12.10 40.29 30.73
C SER A 5 -12.54 40.25 29.28
N ILE A 6 -12.20 39.13 28.67
CA ILE A 6 -12.12 38.84 27.23
C ILE A 6 -13.51 38.50 26.72
N LEU A 7 -13.87 39.08 25.58
CA LEU A 7 -14.99 38.66 24.74
C LEU A 7 -14.88 37.15 24.44
N LEU A 8 -15.87 36.35 24.86
CA LEU A 8 -16.08 35.01 24.33
C LEU A 8 -16.50 35.15 22.85
N SER A 9 -15.52 35.13 21.95
CA SER A 9 -15.76 34.86 20.54
C SER A 9 -16.02 33.36 20.39
N LEU A 10 -17.24 33.03 19.96
CA LEU A 10 -17.64 31.71 19.45
C LEU A 10 -16.64 31.24 18.39
N PHE A 11 -15.70 30.36 18.77
CA PHE A 11 -15.03 29.50 17.81
C PHE A 11 -16.02 28.41 17.42
N GLY A 12 -16.77 28.67 16.35
CA GLY A 12 -17.48 27.61 15.64
C GLY A 12 -16.45 26.59 15.17
N LEU A 13 -16.51 25.38 15.74
CA LEU A 13 -15.90 24.22 15.11
C LEU A 13 -16.63 24.01 13.77
N ALA A 14 -16.04 24.49 12.68
CA ALA A 14 -16.43 24.05 11.36
C ALA A 14 -15.98 22.59 11.24
N THR A 15 -16.90 21.67 11.52
CA THR A 15 -16.77 20.28 11.07
C THR A 15 -16.82 20.31 9.55
N ALA A 16 -15.66 20.20 8.91
CA ALA A 16 -15.58 19.88 7.49
C ALA A 16 -16.07 18.43 7.31
N GLY A 17 -17.38 18.21 7.41
CA GLY A 17 -18.03 17.01 6.93
C GLY A 17 -17.92 17.03 5.42
N GLY A 18 -16.91 16.37 4.87
CA GLY A 18 -16.86 16.11 3.44
C GLY A 18 -18.14 15.39 3.03
N ASP A 19 -18.68 15.73 1.86
CA ASP A 19 -19.86 15.08 1.31
C ASP A 19 -19.72 13.57 1.40
N LEU A 20 -20.68 12.90 2.04
CA LEU A 20 -20.74 11.45 2.09
C LEU A 20 -20.77 10.95 0.65
N VAL A 21 -19.66 10.37 0.18
CA VAL A 21 -19.55 9.76 -1.14
C VAL A 21 -20.76 8.86 -1.35
N LYS A 22 -21.66 9.24 -2.26
CA LYS A 22 -22.88 8.46 -2.55
C LYS A 22 -22.46 7.03 -2.83
N ARG A 23 -22.94 6.10 -1.99
CA ARG A 23 -22.62 4.69 -2.11
C ARG A 23 -23.08 4.19 -3.48
N GLN A 24 -22.12 3.85 -4.33
CA GLN A 24 -22.40 3.26 -5.63
C GLN A 24 -23.18 1.96 -5.45
N PRO A 25 -24.11 1.61 -6.36
CA PRO A 25 -24.86 0.37 -6.29
C PRO A 25 -23.91 -0.83 -6.25
N LYS A 26 -24.24 -1.83 -5.43
CA LYS A 26 -23.43 -3.04 -5.30
C LYS A 26 -23.52 -3.84 -6.60
N VAL A 27 -22.37 -4.11 -7.22
CA VAL A 27 -22.26 -5.01 -8.36
C VAL A 27 -21.71 -6.36 -7.86
N PRO A 28 -22.39 -7.49 -8.12
CA PRO A 28 -21.92 -8.81 -7.72
C PRO A 28 -20.54 -9.11 -8.33
N VAL A 29 -19.73 -9.87 -7.60
CA VAL A 29 -18.40 -10.30 -8.02
C VAL A 29 -18.57 -11.61 -8.80
N THR A 30 -17.92 -11.71 -9.96
CA THR A 30 -17.87 -12.96 -10.75
C THR A 30 -16.98 -13.99 -10.06
N ASN A 31 -17.13 -15.28 -10.41
CA ASN A 31 -16.30 -16.33 -9.84
C ASN A 31 -14.82 -16.10 -10.16
N GLU A 32 -14.50 -15.65 -11.36
CA GLU A 32 -13.14 -15.36 -11.82
C GLU A 32 -12.53 -14.21 -11.00
N GLN A 33 -13.30 -13.15 -10.77
CA GLN A 33 -12.86 -12.04 -9.92
C GLN A 33 -12.65 -12.49 -8.46
N TRP A 34 -13.54 -13.34 -7.92
CA TRP A 34 -13.39 -13.87 -6.58
C TRP A 34 -12.11 -14.71 -6.45
N GLN A 35 -11.86 -15.63 -7.38
CA GLN A 35 -10.65 -16.46 -7.38
C GLN A 35 -9.39 -15.61 -7.46
N SER A 36 -9.38 -14.59 -8.33
CA SER A 36 -8.26 -13.64 -8.41
C SER A 36 -8.04 -12.89 -7.09
N LEU A 37 -9.10 -12.46 -6.41
CA LEU A 37 -8.99 -11.79 -5.10
C LEU A 37 -8.41 -12.72 -4.03
N VAL A 38 -8.87 -13.97 -4.00
CA VAL A 38 -8.37 -14.98 -3.05
C VAL A 38 -6.89 -15.26 -3.29
N ASP A 39 -6.49 -15.41 -4.56
CA ASP A 39 -5.11 -15.65 -4.93
C ASP A 39 -4.20 -14.50 -4.50
N TYR A 40 -4.57 -13.25 -4.85
CA TYR A 40 -3.78 -12.09 -4.48
C TYR A 40 -3.73 -11.84 -2.97
N ALA A 41 -4.80 -12.16 -2.23
CA ALA A 41 -4.84 -12.03 -0.77
C ALA A 41 -3.87 -13.00 -0.06
N GLY A 42 -3.43 -14.07 -0.73
CA GLY A 42 -2.44 -15.01 -0.20
C GLY A 42 -1.05 -14.41 -0.06
N TYR A 43 -0.63 -13.55 -1.00
CA TYR A 43 0.75 -13.02 -1.05
C TYR A 43 1.15 -12.22 0.20
N PRO A 44 0.36 -11.27 0.72
CA PRO A 44 0.65 -10.61 2.00
C PRO A 44 0.84 -11.60 3.15
N GLY A 45 0.01 -12.64 3.20
CA GLY A 45 0.03 -13.64 4.27
C GLY A 45 1.30 -14.47 4.25
N ILE A 46 1.66 -15.04 3.10
CA ILE A 46 2.89 -15.82 2.97
C ILE A 46 4.14 -14.94 3.14
N SER A 47 4.10 -13.68 2.69
CA SER A 47 5.22 -12.74 2.84
C SER A 47 5.52 -12.42 4.31
N GLY A 48 4.49 -12.39 5.16
CA GLY A 48 4.64 -12.08 6.59
C GLY A 48 5.26 -13.20 7.42
N ILE A 49 5.32 -14.43 6.90
CA ILE A 49 5.91 -15.58 7.59
C ILE A 49 7.30 -15.95 7.06
N LEU A 50 7.82 -15.23 6.05
CA LEU A 50 9.10 -15.57 5.41
C LEU A 50 10.31 -15.43 6.34
N ALA A 51 10.25 -14.54 7.32
CA ALA A 51 11.30 -14.41 8.35
C ALA A 51 11.41 -15.67 9.23
N GLU A 52 10.28 -16.35 9.46
CA GLU A 52 10.19 -17.52 10.33
C GLU A 52 10.24 -18.84 9.56
N ARG A 53 9.83 -18.83 8.29
CA ARG A 53 9.69 -20.00 7.43
C ARG A 53 10.31 -19.73 6.06
N GLN A 54 11.24 -20.59 5.66
CA GLN A 54 11.85 -20.54 4.33
C GLN A 54 10.90 -21.11 3.27
N CYS A 55 9.90 -20.32 2.87
CA CYS A 55 9.01 -20.65 1.76
C CYS A 55 9.56 -20.08 0.45
N SER A 56 9.89 -20.95 -0.51
CA SER A 56 10.35 -20.54 -1.85
C SER A 56 9.25 -20.57 -2.91
N ASN A 57 8.13 -21.24 -2.64
CA ASN A 57 7.01 -21.39 -3.57
C ASN A 57 5.66 -21.07 -2.89
N GLY A 58 4.82 -20.31 -3.58
CA GLY A 58 3.41 -20.10 -3.25
C GLY A 58 2.53 -21.26 -3.71
N GLY A 59 1.36 -21.42 -3.11
CA GLY A 59 0.44 -22.52 -3.40
C GLY A 59 -0.11 -22.53 -4.85
N ASN A 60 -0.01 -21.42 -5.55
CA ASN A 60 -0.40 -21.25 -6.96
C ASN A 60 0.78 -21.40 -7.94
N GLY A 61 1.96 -21.83 -7.47
CA GLY A 61 3.18 -21.98 -8.26
C GLY A 61 4.02 -20.71 -8.42
N ALA A 62 3.68 -19.61 -7.74
CA ALA A 62 4.54 -18.44 -7.71
C ALA A 62 5.85 -18.73 -6.97
N LYS A 63 6.97 -18.17 -7.43
CA LYS A 63 8.30 -18.38 -6.85
C LYS A 63 8.80 -17.11 -6.17
N LEU A 64 9.40 -17.24 -4.99
CA LEU A 64 10.01 -16.10 -4.31
C LEU A 64 11.27 -15.67 -5.08
N ILE A 65 11.34 -14.40 -5.48
CA ILE A 65 12.55 -13.78 -6.02
C ILE A 65 13.37 -13.19 -4.88
N LYS A 66 12.71 -12.37 -4.05
CA LYS A 66 13.37 -11.60 -3.02
C LYS A 66 12.48 -11.36 -1.82
N TYR A 67 13.06 -11.49 -0.64
CA TYR A 67 12.49 -11.00 0.61
C TYR A 67 13.30 -9.77 1.08
N ILE A 68 12.60 -8.75 1.54
CA ILE A 68 13.14 -7.48 2.01
C ILE A 68 12.62 -7.26 3.43
N ASP A 69 13.52 -6.91 4.34
CA ASP A 69 13.21 -6.62 5.74
C ASP A 69 13.97 -5.37 6.18
N ILE A 70 13.21 -4.31 6.51
CA ILE A 70 13.74 -3.03 6.98
C ILE A 70 13.48 -2.96 8.49
N SER A 71 14.47 -3.41 9.26
CA SER A 71 14.39 -3.50 10.72
C SER A 71 14.10 -2.17 11.42
N GLN A 72 14.56 -1.05 10.87
CA GLN A 72 14.40 0.29 11.45
C GLN A 72 12.93 0.74 11.54
N THR A 73 12.11 0.32 10.56
CA THR A 73 10.68 0.66 10.50
C THR A 73 9.78 -0.56 10.63
N ASP A 74 10.36 -1.71 10.99
CA ASP A 74 9.69 -3.01 11.01
C ASP A 74 8.80 -3.22 9.78
N THR A 75 9.40 -3.02 8.60
CA THR A 75 8.68 -3.03 7.32
C THR A 75 9.26 -4.08 6.39
N GLN A 76 8.42 -5.02 5.99
CA GLN A 76 8.81 -6.13 5.12
C GLN A 76 8.11 -6.06 3.77
N ALA A 77 8.71 -6.70 2.78
CA ALA A 77 8.10 -6.97 1.49
C ALA A 77 8.67 -8.25 0.88
N ALA A 78 7.89 -8.89 0.02
CA ALA A 78 8.39 -9.97 -0.81
C ALA A 78 8.03 -9.75 -2.27
N ILE A 79 8.96 -10.05 -3.16
CA ILE A 79 8.79 -10.04 -4.61
C ILE A 79 8.66 -11.49 -5.07
N TRP A 80 7.55 -11.80 -5.71
CA TRP A 80 7.19 -13.11 -6.23
C TRP A 80 7.10 -13.07 -7.75
N LYS A 81 7.47 -14.15 -8.41
CA LYS A 81 7.29 -14.37 -9.85
C LYS A 81 6.21 -15.40 -10.08
N HIS A 82 5.19 -15.07 -10.85
CA HIS A 82 4.19 -16.02 -11.32
C HIS A 82 4.34 -16.21 -12.83
N GLU A 83 4.90 -17.35 -13.23
CA GLU A 83 5.18 -17.65 -14.64
C GLU A 83 3.92 -17.75 -15.50
N PRO A 84 2.83 -18.45 -15.08
CA PRO A 84 1.65 -18.63 -15.93
C PRO A 84 0.95 -17.32 -16.31
N THR A 85 0.85 -16.36 -15.38
CA THR A 85 0.25 -15.05 -15.63
C THR A 85 1.24 -14.00 -16.12
N ARG A 86 2.55 -14.32 -16.11
CA ARG A 86 3.64 -13.40 -16.40
C ARG A 86 3.61 -12.15 -15.51
N GLU A 87 3.48 -12.38 -14.21
CA GLU A 87 3.38 -11.33 -13.20
C GLU A 87 4.58 -11.36 -12.23
N ILE A 88 5.01 -10.16 -11.84
CA ILE A 88 5.85 -9.91 -10.67
C ILE A 88 4.93 -9.34 -9.58
N ILE A 89 4.73 -10.08 -8.50
CA ILE A 89 3.81 -9.72 -7.42
C ILE A 89 4.60 -9.23 -6.22
N ILE A 90 4.27 -8.04 -5.73
CA ILE A 90 4.78 -7.49 -4.47
C ILE A 90 3.78 -7.81 -3.37
N GLY A 91 4.18 -8.66 -2.42
CA GLY A 91 3.42 -8.99 -1.22
C GLY A 91 3.86 -8.14 -0.04
N LEU A 92 2.96 -7.30 0.47
CA LEU A 92 3.19 -6.44 1.62
C LEU A 92 2.43 -6.99 2.84
N PRO A 93 3.12 -7.58 3.83
CA PRO A 93 2.47 -8.11 5.01
C PRO A 93 1.88 -7.00 5.90
N GLY A 94 1.02 -7.41 6.81
CA GLY A 94 0.63 -6.56 7.93
C GLY A 94 1.54 -6.77 9.13
N THR A 95 1.46 -5.90 10.13
CA THR A 95 2.17 -6.05 11.40
C THR A 95 1.67 -7.28 12.18
N ALA A 96 2.58 -7.97 12.87
CA ALA A 96 2.26 -9.15 13.69
C ALA A 96 1.29 -8.82 14.84
N THR A 97 1.44 -7.66 15.49
CA THR A 97 0.53 -7.15 16.54
C THR A 97 -0.29 -5.96 16.03
N LYS A 98 -1.41 -6.28 15.36
CA LYS A 98 -2.35 -5.27 14.81
C LYS A 98 -2.92 -4.28 15.86
N ARG A 99 -2.93 -4.65 17.15
CA ARG A 99 -3.43 -3.81 18.26
C ARG A 99 -2.43 -2.69 18.59
N ASP A 100 -1.17 -3.05 18.77
CA ASP A 100 -0.08 -2.12 19.10
C ASP A 100 0.17 -1.16 17.93
N TRP A 101 0.09 -1.68 16.70
CA TRP A 101 0.13 -0.88 15.49
C TRP A 101 -0.84 0.31 15.50
N LEU A 102 -2.12 0.08 15.79
CA LEU A 102 -3.13 1.14 15.68
C LEU A 102 -2.94 2.22 16.75
N THR A 103 -2.35 1.87 17.90
CA THR A 103 -2.06 2.80 19.01
C THR A 103 -0.73 3.52 18.85
N ASP A 104 0.28 2.87 18.26
CA ASP A 104 1.62 3.43 18.01
C ASP A 104 1.64 4.33 16.76
N PHE A 105 0.62 4.19 15.91
CA PHE A 105 0.46 5.00 14.71
C PHE A 105 0.02 6.41 15.06
N ALA A 106 0.99 7.33 15.03
CA ALA A 106 0.72 8.75 15.15
C ALA A 106 -0.18 9.21 13.98
N ALA A 107 -1.47 9.36 14.27
CA ALA A 107 -2.56 9.60 13.31
C ALA A 107 -2.58 11.00 12.68
N PHE A 108 -1.44 11.69 12.64
CA PHE A 108 -1.36 12.99 11.99
C PHE A 108 -1.12 12.84 10.48
N LEU A 109 -1.79 13.73 9.74
CA LEU A 109 -1.79 13.75 8.29
C LEU A 109 -0.70 14.71 7.78
N VAL A 110 0.20 14.20 6.95
CA VAL A 110 1.30 14.95 6.32
C VAL A 110 1.16 14.99 4.80
N PRO A 111 1.76 15.98 4.10
CA PRO A 111 1.80 15.96 2.64
C PRO A 111 2.39 14.65 2.11
N TYR A 112 1.83 14.14 1.02
CA TYR A 112 2.33 12.91 0.41
C TYR A 112 3.61 13.18 -0.40
N LEU A 113 4.75 12.93 0.24
CA LEU A 113 6.08 13.13 -0.34
C LEU A 113 6.76 11.77 -0.57
N ALA A 114 6.73 11.29 -1.80
CA ALA A 114 7.40 10.06 -2.24
C ALA A 114 7.88 10.21 -3.70
N PRO A 115 8.84 9.38 -4.15
CA PRO A 115 9.35 9.45 -5.53
C PRO A 115 8.24 9.35 -6.57
N ARG A 116 8.31 10.20 -7.61
CA ARG A 116 7.40 10.22 -8.78
C ARG A 116 5.91 10.43 -8.44
N VAL A 117 5.61 10.91 -7.25
CA VAL A 117 4.28 11.38 -6.85
C VAL A 117 4.16 12.86 -7.17
N SER A 118 3.21 13.19 -8.04
CA SER A 118 2.74 14.56 -8.21
C SER A 118 1.34 14.66 -7.63
N CYS A 119 1.21 15.35 -6.50
CA CYS A 119 -0.06 15.54 -5.82
C CYS A 119 -0.17 16.99 -5.35
N PRO A 120 -1.35 17.62 -5.47
CA PRO A 120 -1.60 18.93 -4.86
C PRO A 120 -1.25 18.96 -3.37
N ALA A 121 -0.91 20.14 -2.84
CA ALA A 121 -0.56 20.31 -1.41
C ALA A 121 -1.68 19.88 -0.43
N SER A 122 -2.91 19.70 -0.92
CA SER A 122 -4.05 19.17 -0.19
C SER A 122 -4.01 17.65 -0.01
N CYS A 123 -3.19 16.92 -0.78
CA CYS A 123 -3.03 15.47 -0.63
C CYS A 123 -2.29 15.16 0.66
N ARG A 124 -3.01 14.56 1.61
CA ARG A 124 -2.42 14.14 2.87
C ARG A 124 -2.53 12.64 3.06
N VAL A 125 -1.49 12.08 3.65
CA VAL A 125 -1.38 10.66 3.99
C VAL A 125 -0.99 10.54 5.45
N HIS A 126 -1.24 9.37 6.03
CA HIS A 126 -0.84 9.07 7.38
C HIS A 126 0.69 9.08 7.51
N PHE A 127 1.24 9.84 8.46
CA PHE A 127 2.68 9.97 8.64
C PHE A 127 3.41 8.63 8.76
N GLY A 128 2.95 7.76 9.67
CA GLY A 128 3.57 6.45 9.85
C GLY A 128 3.57 5.57 8.59
N PHE A 129 2.50 5.57 7.78
CA PHE A 129 2.46 4.76 6.55
C PHE A 129 3.44 5.34 5.51
N LEU A 130 3.54 6.66 5.44
CA LEU A 130 4.49 7.32 4.55
C LEU A 130 5.94 7.04 4.95
N MET A 131 6.25 7.08 6.25
CA MET A 131 7.58 6.74 6.77
C MET A 131 7.96 5.29 6.44
N ALA A 132 7.06 4.33 6.69
CA ALA A 132 7.28 2.93 6.36
C ALA A 132 7.39 2.68 4.84
N TRP A 133 6.61 3.39 4.03
CA TRP A 133 6.76 3.31 2.56
C TRP A 133 8.12 3.86 2.12
N ASN A 134 8.50 5.05 2.59
CA ASN A 134 9.73 5.71 2.17
C ASN A 134 11.00 4.98 2.64
N SER A 135 10.96 4.23 3.74
CA SER A 135 12.07 3.37 4.16
C SER A 135 12.23 2.13 3.27
N LEU A 136 11.11 1.56 2.80
CA LEU A 136 11.07 0.37 1.95
C LEU A 136 11.36 0.67 0.47
N ALA A 137 10.86 1.80 -0.04
CA ALA A 137 10.80 2.12 -1.46
C ALA A 137 12.16 2.00 -2.19
N PRO A 138 13.29 2.53 -1.68
CA PRO A 138 14.56 2.45 -2.41
C PRO A 138 14.99 1.01 -2.68
N THR A 139 14.99 0.16 -1.65
CA THR A 139 15.38 -1.25 -1.76
C THR A 139 14.39 -2.03 -2.63
N LEU A 140 13.10 -1.74 -2.50
CA LEU A 140 12.06 -2.39 -3.30
C LEU A 140 12.20 -2.04 -4.78
N GLU A 141 12.43 -0.77 -5.11
CA GLU A 141 12.60 -0.30 -6.49
C GLU A 141 13.82 -0.93 -7.17
N ASP A 142 14.95 -1.04 -6.46
CA ASP A 142 16.16 -1.67 -6.98
C ASP A 142 15.93 -3.16 -7.30
N GLU A 143 15.32 -3.89 -6.37
CA GLU A 143 15.06 -5.32 -6.56
C GLU A 143 13.96 -5.57 -7.60
N LEU A 144 12.95 -4.70 -7.67
CA LEU A 144 11.91 -4.76 -8.70
C LEU A 144 12.48 -4.47 -10.09
N THR A 145 13.40 -3.50 -10.20
CA THR A 145 14.09 -3.19 -11.46
C THR A 145 14.85 -4.40 -11.98
N LYS A 146 15.62 -5.07 -11.10
CA LYS A 146 16.33 -6.32 -11.46
C LYS A 146 15.35 -7.42 -11.88
N ALA A 147 14.28 -7.62 -11.11
CA ALA A 147 13.27 -8.63 -11.41
C ALA A 147 12.62 -8.41 -12.78
N LEU A 148 12.29 -7.17 -13.13
CA LEU A 148 11.70 -6.84 -14.44
C LEU A 148 12.71 -6.92 -15.58
N ALA A 149 13.97 -6.57 -15.35
CA ALA A 149 15.03 -6.73 -16.34
C ALA A 149 15.26 -8.21 -16.70
N ASP A 150 15.24 -9.10 -15.70
CA ASP A 150 15.38 -10.54 -15.88
C ASP A 150 14.12 -11.20 -16.48
N ASN A 151 12.98 -10.48 -16.50
CA ASN A 151 11.68 -10.99 -16.93
C ASN A 151 10.98 -10.02 -17.89
N PRO A 152 11.52 -9.82 -19.11
CA PRO A 152 10.98 -8.85 -20.05
C PRO A 152 9.51 -9.14 -20.42
N GLY A 153 8.70 -8.08 -20.41
CA GLY A 153 7.26 -8.16 -20.71
C GLY A 153 6.40 -8.71 -19.58
N TYR A 154 6.94 -8.93 -18.37
CA TYR A 154 6.12 -9.21 -17.20
C TYR A 154 5.46 -7.92 -16.69
N THR A 155 4.29 -8.07 -16.05
CA THR A 155 3.58 -6.97 -15.41
C THR A 155 3.77 -7.00 -13.90
N THR A 156 3.54 -5.88 -13.23
CA THR A 156 3.67 -5.78 -11.78
C THR A 156 2.33 -5.62 -11.09
N VAL A 157 2.13 -6.41 -10.03
CA VAL A 157 0.96 -6.37 -9.17
C VAL A 157 1.41 -6.10 -7.74
N ILE A 158 0.70 -5.23 -7.02
CA ILE A 158 0.93 -4.99 -5.60
C ILE A 158 -0.23 -5.57 -4.82
N SER A 159 0.04 -6.34 -3.77
CA SER A 159 -0.97 -6.85 -2.85
C SER A 159 -0.57 -6.58 -1.42
N GLY A 160 -1.54 -6.16 -0.60
CA GLY A 160 -1.27 -5.78 0.79
C GLY A 160 -2.43 -6.08 1.74
N HIS A 161 -2.11 -6.40 2.99
CA HIS A 161 -3.11 -6.65 4.04
C HIS A 161 -2.81 -5.81 5.29
N SER A 162 -3.86 -5.27 5.93
CA SER A 162 -3.74 -4.41 7.12
C SER A 162 -2.80 -3.22 6.85
N LEU A 163 -1.67 -3.09 7.57
CA LEU A 163 -0.62 -2.12 7.25
C LEU A 163 -0.19 -2.24 5.78
N GLY A 164 0.12 -3.45 5.34
CA GLY A 164 0.55 -3.69 3.96
C GLY A 164 -0.45 -3.20 2.92
N GLY A 165 -1.75 -3.15 3.25
CA GLY A 165 -2.77 -2.56 2.38
C GLY A 165 -2.65 -1.04 2.25
N ALA A 166 -2.30 -0.36 3.34
CA ALA A 166 -1.99 1.07 3.30
C ALA A 166 -0.70 1.34 2.53
N LEU A 167 0.35 0.55 2.76
CA LEU A 167 1.60 0.63 1.98
C LEU A 167 1.36 0.33 0.51
N ALA A 168 0.52 -0.66 0.17
CA ALA A 168 0.20 -0.98 -1.23
C ALA A 168 -0.40 0.22 -1.97
N THR A 169 -1.22 1.01 -1.28
CA THR A 169 -1.82 2.23 -1.84
C THR A 169 -0.77 3.30 -2.13
N LEU A 170 0.13 3.55 -1.18
CA LEU A 170 1.24 4.50 -1.36
C LEU A 170 2.26 4.00 -2.39
N ALA A 171 2.52 2.69 -2.40
CA ALA A 171 3.39 2.05 -3.38
C ALA A 171 2.86 2.25 -4.79
N PHE A 172 1.56 2.00 -5.00
CA PHE A 172 0.95 2.23 -6.30
C PHE A 172 1.11 3.68 -6.76
N GLY A 173 0.81 4.66 -5.91
CA GLY A 173 0.96 6.07 -6.25
C GLY A 173 2.39 6.47 -6.63
N SER A 174 3.39 5.89 -5.97
CA SER A 174 4.81 6.20 -6.18
C SER A 174 5.45 5.44 -7.35
N LEU A 175 4.91 4.26 -7.69
CA LEU A 175 5.47 3.39 -8.72
C LEU A 175 4.75 3.49 -10.07
N VAL A 176 3.47 3.92 -10.10
CA VAL A 176 2.66 3.92 -11.34
C VAL A 176 3.24 4.79 -12.46
N ASN A 177 3.95 5.87 -12.10
CA ASN A 177 4.62 6.76 -13.07
C ASN A 177 6.08 6.36 -13.35
N GLY A 178 6.54 5.22 -12.82
CA GLY A 178 7.88 4.68 -13.03
C GLY A 178 7.94 3.59 -14.11
N PRO A 179 9.13 3.02 -14.38
CA PRO A 179 9.34 2.00 -15.41
C PRO A 179 8.92 0.58 -14.96
N PHE A 180 7.89 0.46 -14.12
CA PHE A 180 7.60 -0.79 -13.39
C PHE A 180 6.43 -1.60 -13.95
N ASN A 181 5.82 -1.19 -15.07
CA ASN A 181 4.72 -1.92 -15.72
C ASN A 181 3.58 -2.36 -14.75
N LEU A 182 3.16 -1.46 -13.86
CA LEU A 182 2.12 -1.72 -12.86
C LEU A 182 0.75 -1.88 -13.52
N THR A 183 0.05 -2.97 -13.22
CA THR A 183 -1.29 -3.25 -13.75
C THR A 183 -2.38 -3.25 -12.68
N ARG A 184 -2.06 -3.63 -11.43
CA ARG A 184 -3.05 -3.81 -10.36
C ARG A 184 -2.50 -3.46 -8.98
N CYS A 185 -3.40 -3.00 -8.11
CA CYS A 185 -3.20 -2.92 -6.67
C CYS A 185 -4.36 -3.62 -5.94
N GLY A 186 -4.05 -4.65 -5.17
CA GLY A 186 -4.98 -5.39 -4.33
C GLY A 186 -5.03 -4.81 -2.92
N GLN A 187 -6.02 -3.95 -2.67
CA GLN A 187 -6.50 -3.64 -1.33
C GLN A 187 -7.89 -4.24 -1.20
N LEU A 188 -8.23 -4.87 -0.07
CA LEU A 188 -9.56 -5.45 0.20
C LEU A 188 -10.71 -4.41 0.27
N SER A 189 -10.51 -3.20 -0.26
CA SER A 189 -11.52 -2.20 -0.56
C SER A 189 -11.43 -1.80 -2.04
N ARG A 190 -12.22 -2.49 -2.88
CA ARG A 190 -12.48 -2.28 -4.32
C ARG A 190 -12.41 -0.82 -4.78
N TRP A 191 -11.49 -0.46 -5.70
CA TRP A 191 -11.69 0.48 -6.82
C TRP A 191 -10.51 0.37 -7.82
N PRO A 192 -10.72 0.64 -9.13
CA PRO A 192 -9.61 0.78 -10.08
C PRO A 192 -8.80 1.99 -9.61
N CYS A 193 -7.50 1.82 -9.37
CA CYS A 193 -6.63 2.93 -9.02
C CYS A 193 -6.70 3.95 -10.15
N GLY A 194 -7.45 5.03 -9.90
CA GLY A 194 -7.70 6.07 -10.87
C GLY A 194 -6.38 6.74 -11.23
N ARG A 195 -6.12 6.82 -12.55
CA ARG A 195 -5.33 7.91 -13.11
C ARG A 195 -5.87 9.19 -12.47
N ILE A 196 -5.05 9.89 -11.69
CA ILE A 196 -5.35 11.25 -11.24
C ILE A 196 -5.53 12.04 -12.54
N ARG A 197 -6.79 12.26 -12.95
CA ARG A 197 -7.07 13.23 -13.99
C ARG A 197 -6.99 14.59 -13.30
N GLU A 198 -6.25 15.48 -13.95
CA GLU A 198 -6.22 16.91 -13.69
C GLU A 198 -7.63 17.50 -13.53
#